data_AF-C1L6P2-F1
#
_entry.id   AF-C1L6P2-F1
#
_cell.length_a   1.000
_cell.length_b   1.000
_cell.length_c   1.000
_cell.angle_alpha   90.00
_cell.angle_beta   90.00
_cell.angle_gamma   90.00
#
_symmetry.space_group_name_H-M   'P 1'
#
loop_
_entity.id
_entity.type
_entity.pdbx_description
1 polymer ?
#
loop_
_entity_poly.entity_id
_entity_poly.type
_entity_poly.pdbx_seq_one_letter_code
_entity_poly.pdbx_strand_id
1 'polypeptide(L)'
;MKLLINEQFWRKLFIILNSLLLVFSIVLIALGSDTIYNLRKYNTILHVSPPEIIPTVIFTGCLGTIACLLGFTGLFKPKHSSFLLYIIALTVTTVIEMSSAIASTITTDQFEINARISLMESIKSFNVSVNYMEEFNRLQQHFECCGASSYLDYSRRVSDLPSTCKVKTLVYARLRSGNN
;
A
#
# COMPACT_ATOMS: atom_id res chain seq x y z
N MET A 1 -6.65 -46.51 9.75
CA MET A 1 -5.37 -45.93 9.29
C MET A 1 -4.94 -44.85 10.31
N LYS A 2 -4.19 -45.24 11.35
CA LYS A 2 -3.65 -44.27 12.31
C LYS A 2 -2.47 -43.58 11.64
N LEU A 3 -2.67 -42.34 11.19
CA LEU A 3 -1.57 -41.49 10.76
C LEU A 3 -0.64 -41.31 11.96
N LEU A 4 0.45 -42.09 11.99
CA LEU A 4 1.59 -42.00 12.91
C LEU A 4 2.40 -40.71 12.63
N ILE A 5 1.73 -39.60 12.38
CA ILE A 5 2.39 -38.30 12.33
C ILE A 5 2.53 -37.87 13.78
N ASN A 6 3.78 -37.78 14.22
CA ASN A 6 4.15 -37.44 15.59
C ASN A 6 3.42 -36.17 16.06
N GLU A 7 2.68 -36.21 17.16
CA GLU A 7 1.99 -35.05 17.78
C GLU A 7 2.94 -33.84 17.97
N GLN A 8 4.23 -34.12 18.19
CA GLN A 8 5.29 -33.10 18.29
C GLN A 8 5.52 -32.36 16.98
N PHE A 9 5.36 -33.03 15.83
CA PHE A 9 5.54 -32.44 14.51
C PHE A 9 4.45 -31.40 14.23
N TRP A 10 3.18 -31.75 14.44
CA TRP A 10 2.04 -30.84 14.23
C TRP A 10 2.10 -29.59 15.11
N ARG A 11 2.52 -29.73 16.37
CA ARG A 11 2.73 -28.60 17.28
C ARG A 11 3.81 -27.65 16.79
N LYS A 12 4.97 -28.18 16.37
CA LYS A 12 6.06 -27.36 15.82
C LYS A 12 5.63 -26.66 14.54
N LEU A 13 4.96 -27.37 13.63
CA LEU A 13 4.44 -26.80 12.38
C LEU A 13 3.47 -25.65 12.66
N PHE A 14 2.54 -25.85 13.59
CA PHE A 14 1.56 -24.82 13.99
C PHE A 14 2.22 -23.55 14.51
N ILE A 15 3.25 -23.69 15.37
CA ILE A 15 4.01 -22.55 15.92
C ILE A 15 4.73 -21.80 14.79
N ILE A 16 5.38 -22.50 13.87
CA ILE A 16 6.11 -21.89 12.76
C ILE A 16 5.15 -21.12 11.85
N LEU A 17 4.04 -21.74 11.43
CA LEU A 17 3.05 -21.11 10.57
C LEU A 17 2.40 -19.87 11.22
N ASN A 18 2.01 -19.95 12.49
CA ASN A 18 1.46 -18.79 13.22
C ASN A 18 2.48 -17.67 13.38
N SER A 19 3.76 -18.02 13.58
CA SER A 19 4.83 -17.01 13.67
C SER A 19 5.03 -16.29 12.33
N LEU A 20 5.00 -17.02 11.21
CA LEU A 20 5.08 -16.43 9.87
C LEU A 20 3.86 -15.54 9.56
N LEU A 21 2.66 -15.99 9.91
CA LEU A 21 1.42 -15.22 9.75
C LEU A 21 1.41 -13.94 10.60
N LEU A 22 1.98 -14.00 11.80
CA LEU A 22 2.13 -12.82 12.66
C LEU A 22 3.08 -11.80 12.04
N VAL A 23 4.24 -12.24 11.55
CA VAL A 23 5.19 -11.35 10.86
C VAL A 23 4.54 -10.73 9.63
N PHE A 24 3.85 -11.54 8.81
CA PHE A 24 3.11 -11.05 7.64
C PHE A 24 2.06 -9.99 8.02
N SER A 25 1.28 -10.24 9.07
CA SER A 25 0.26 -9.31 9.58
C SER A 25 0.85 -7.97 10.02
N ILE A 26 2.01 -7.98 10.70
CA ILE A 26 2.72 -6.76 11.11
C ILE A 26 3.23 -5.98 9.88
N VAL A 27 3.75 -6.69 8.87
CA VAL A 27 4.20 -6.06 7.62
C VAL A 27 3.04 -5.38 6.89
N LEU A 28 1.85 -6.01 6.83
CA LEU A 28 0.66 -5.39 6.24
C LEU A 28 0.28 -4.08 6.95
N ILE A 29 0.32 -4.05 8.29
CA ILE A 29 0.04 -2.84 9.07
C ILE A 29 1.08 -1.75 8.78
N ALA A 30 2.36 -2.11 8.75
CA ALA A 30 3.46 -1.16 8.53
C ALA A 30 3.40 -0.55 7.13
N LEU A 31 3.31 -1.38 6.09
CA LEU A 31 3.22 -0.93 4.70
C LEU A 31 1.94 -0.14 4.43
N GLY A 32 0.80 -0.59 4.96
CA GLY A 32 -0.46 0.13 4.82
C GLY A 32 -0.41 1.51 5.47
N SER A 33 0.14 1.60 6.69
CA SER A 33 0.28 2.87 7.41
C SER A 33 1.22 3.84 6.70
N ASP A 34 2.38 3.35 6.23
CA ASP A 34 3.34 4.16 5.47
C ASP A 34 2.72 4.68 4.17
N THR A 35 1.95 3.84 3.47
CA THR A 35 1.26 4.22 2.23
C THR A 35 0.24 5.33 2.49
N ILE A 36 -0.63 5.21 3.51
CA ILE A 36 -1.60 6.28 3.85
C ILE A 36 -0.88 7.57 4.23
N TYR A 37 0.19 7.47 5.01
CA TYR A 37 0.97 8.63 5.43
C TYR A 37 1.57 9.37 4.22
N ASN A 38 2.16 8.63 3.28
CA ASN A 38 2.73 9.19 2.07
C ASN A 38 1.67 9.78 1.13
N LEU A 39 0.49 9.16 0.96
CA LEU A 39 -0.59 9.74 0.15
C LEU A 39 -1.11 11.06 0.73
N ARG A 40 -1.32 11.12 2.05
CA ARG A 40 -1.85 12.32 2.71
C ARG A 40 -0.93 13.53 2.58
N LYS A 41 0.38 13.31 2.40
CA LYS A 41 1.37 14.36 2.19
C LYS A 41 1.17 15.13 0.88
N TYR A 42 0.52 14.52 -0.10
CA TYR A 42 0.28 15.12 -1.42
C TYR A 42 -1.21 15.46 -1.65
N ASN A 43 -2.00 15.56 -0.58
CA ASN A 43 -3.46 15.74 -0.69
C ASN A 43 -3.86 17.09 -1.32
N THR A 44 -2.96 18.08 -1.38
CA THR A 44 -3.25 19.36 -2.04
C THR A 44 -3.17 19.26 -3.56
N ILE A 45 -2.31 18.38 -4.09
CA ILE A 45 -2.16 18.15 -5.54
C ILE A 45 -2.92 16.90 -6.02
N LEU A 46 -3.07 15.90 -5.15
CA LEU A 46 -3.91 14.72 -5.35
C LEU A 46 -5.21 14.95 -4.58
N HIS A 47 -6.20 15.52 -5.25
CA HIS A 47 -7.59 15.67 -4.75
C HIS A 47 -8.33 14.31 -4.74
N VAL A 48 -7.60 13.23 -4.55
CA VAL A 48 -8.10 11.85 -4.63
C VAL A 48 -8.04 11.26 -3.24
N SER A 49 -9.17 10.75 -2.76
CA SER A 49 -9.19 9.98 -1.53
C SER A 49 -8.27 8.76 -1.65
N PRO A 50 -7.52 8.41 -0.58
CA PRO A 50 -6.74 7.18 -0.57
C PRO A 50 -7.63 5.98 -0.94
N PRO A 51 -7.16 5.05 -1.78
CA PRO A 51 -7.95 3.89 -2.17
C PRO A 51 -8.43 3.11 -0.96
N GLU A 52 -9.69 2.69 -0.96
CA GLU A 52 -10.35 2.01 0.16
C GLU A 52 -9.67 0.69 0.55
N ILE A 53 -8.91 0.10 -0.37
CA ILE A 53 -8.09 -1.10 -0.12
C ILE A 53 -7.00 -0.88 0.93
N ILE A 54 -6.45 0.33 1.03
CA ILE A 54 -5.34 0.57 1.96
C ILE A 54 -5.82 0.44 3.43
N PRO A 55 -6.90 1.11 3.88
CA PRO A 55 -7.40 0.91 5.23
C PRO A 55 -7.94 -0.51 5.49
N THR A 56 -8.49 -1.21 4.48
CA THR A 56 -8.93 -2.60 4.67
C THR A 56 -7.75 -3.53 4.93
N VAL A 57 -6.62 -3.36 4.25
CA VAL A 57 -5.39 -4.16 4.47
C VAL A 57 -4.80 -3.93 5.86
N ILE A 58 -4.84 -2.69 6.38
CA ILE A 58 -4.41 -2.40 7.76
C ILE A 58 -5.34 -3.10 8.76
N PHE A 59 -6.65 -3.01 8.52
CA PHE A 59 -7.65 -3.64 9.37
C PHE A 59 -7.50 -5.17 9.41
N THR A 60 -7.28 -5.80 8.26
CA THR A 60 -7.03 -7.26 8.21
C THR A 60 -5.72 -7.64 8.88
N GLY A 61 -4.65 -6.85 8.74
CA GLY A 61 -3.40 -7.08 9.47
C GLY A 61 -3.58 -7.03 10.99
N CYS A 62 -4.40 -6.10 11.50
CA CYS A 62 -4.76 -6.06 12.92
C CYS A 62 -5.54 -7.31 13.36
N LEU A 63 -6.54 -7.74 12.58
CA LEU A 63 -7.29 -8.96 12.83
C LEU A 63 -6.41 -10.21 12.80
N GLY A 64 -5.50 -10.31 11.82
CA GLY A 64 -4.54 -11.40 11.68
C GLY A 64 -3.57 -11.47 12.87
N THR A 65 -3.13 -10.31 13.37
CA THR A 65 -2.30 -10.23 14.58
C THR A 65 -3.06 -10.77 15.80
N ILE A 66 -4.33 -10.36 15.99
CA ILE A 66 -5.18 -10.86 17.08
C ILE A 66 -5.41 -12.37 16.93
N ALA A 67 -5.67 -12.86 15.72
CA ALA A 67 -5.82 -14.29 15.45
C ALA A 67 -4.55 -15.06 15.86
N CYS A 68 -3.36 -14.60 15.47
CA CYS A 68 -2.10 -15.27 15.85
C CYS A 68 -1.90 -15.33 17.37
N LEU A 69 -2.23 -14.24 18.10
CA LEU A 69 -2.18 -14.24 19.58
C LEU A 69 -3.16 -15.25 20.19
N LEU A 70 -4.37 -15.37 19.63
CA LEU A 70 -5.34 -16.40 20.02
C LEU A 70 -4.82 -17.82 19.70
N GLY A 71 -4.11 -17.99 18.59
CA GLY A 71 -3.44 -19.25 18.21
C GLY A 71 -2.39 -19.67 19.24
N PHE A 72 -1.50 -18.75 19.65
CA PHE A 72 -0.51 -19.03 20.70
C PHE A 72 -1.16 -19.32 22.05
N THR A 73 -2.15 -18.53 22.47
CA THR A 73 -2.85 -18.77 23.74
C THR A 73 -3.61 -20.09 23.77
N GLY A 74 -4.17 -20.52 22.64
CA GLY A 74 -4.81 -21.84 22.47
C GLY A 74 -3.85 -23.02 22.68
N LEU A 75 -2.55 -22.83 22.42
CA LEU A 75 -1.53 -23.86 22.64
C LEU A 75 -1.17 -24.02 24.13
N PHE A 76 -1.11 -22.90 24.88
CA PHE A 76 -0.72 -22.88 26.30
C PHE A 76 -1.89 -23.13 27.25
N LYS A 77 -3.11 -22.69 26.89
CA LYS A 77 -4.32 -22.84 27.70
C LYS A 77 -5.43 -23.44 26.83
N PRO A 78 -5.56 -24.77 26.78
CA PRO A 78 -6.51 -25.44 25.91
C PRO A 78 -7.95 -25.25 26.44
N LYS A 79 -8.53 -24.08 26.16
CA LYS A 79 -9.97 -23.85 26.26
C LYS A 79 -10.57 -24.02 24.88
N HIS A 80 -11.56 -24.90 24.74
CA HIS A 80 -12.24 -25.18 23.46
C HIS A 80 -12.70 -23.90 22.72
N SER A 81 -13.14 -22.89 23.47
CA SER A 81 -13.61 -21.61 22.92
C SER A 81 -12.50 -20.78 22.25
N SER A 82 -11.28 -20.76 22.79
CA SER A 82 -10.17 -19.96 22.25
C SER A 82 -9.66 -20.50 20.91
N PHE A 83 -9.61 -21.83 20.78
CA PHE A 83 -9.22 -22.48 19.52
C PHE A 83 -10.27 -22.30 18.42
N LEU A 84 -11.57 -22.37 18.77
CA LEU A 84 -12.65 -22.11 17.83
C LEU A 84 -12.61 -20.66 17.32
N LEU A 85 -12.41 -19.69 18.22
CA LEU A 85 -12.30 -18.28 17.86
C LEU A 85 -11.10 -18.01 16.93
N TYR A 86 -9.96 -18.67 17.20
CA TYR A 86 -8.80 -18.62 16.33
C TYR A 86 -9.11 -19.07 14.89
N ILE A 87 -9.75 -20.23 14.71
CA ILE A 87 -10.10 -20.75 13.38
C ILE A 87 -11.05 -19.79 12.65
N ILE A 88 -12.07 -19.28 13.34
CA ILE A 88 -13.03 -18.34 12.74
C ILE A 88 -12.32 -17.06 12.32
N ALA A 89 -11.51 -16.45 13.20
CA ALA A 89 -10.80 -15.21 12.91
C ALA A 89 -9.81 -15.37 11.75
N LEU A 90 -9.06 -16.49 11.71
CA LEU A 90 -8.13 -16.78 10.63
C LEU A 90 -8.87 -16.97 9.29
N THR A 91 -9.98 -17.72 9.29
CA THR A 91 -10.80 -17.92 8.09
C THR A 91 -11.32 -16.60 7.55
N VAL A 92 -11.91 -15.76 8.40
CA VAL A 92 -12.41 -14.43 8.01
C VAL A 92 -11.28 -13.57 7.45
N THR A 93 -10.12 -13.54 8.10
CA THR A 93 -8.96 -12.75 7.64
C THR A 93 -8.52 -13.21 6.25
N THR A 94 -8.36 -14.51 6.02
CA THR A 94 -7.93 -15.04 4.72
C THR A 94 -8.92 -14.75 3.58
N VAL A 95 -10.22 -14.76 3.85
CA VAL A 95 -11.24 -14.42 2.85
C VAL A 95 -11.15 -12.94 2.44
N ILE A 96 -10.93 -12.04 3.41
CA ILE A 96 -10.79 -10.61 3.12
C ILE A 96 -9.48 -10.34 2.39
N GLU A 97 -8.39 -11.00 2.76
CA GLU A 97 -7.09 -10.87 2.06
C GLU A 97 -7.18 -11.35 0.62
N MET A 98 -7.81 -12.50 0.37
CA MET A 98 -8.02 -13.01 -0.99
C MET A 98 -8.87 -12.04 -1.83
N SER A 99 -9.94 -11.50 -1.25
CA SER A 99 -10.79 -10.50 -1.92
C SER A 99 -10.03 -9.21 -2.21
N SER A 100 -9.23 -8.74 -1.25
CA SER A 100 -8.43 -7.51 -1.38
C SER A 100 -7.32 -7.68 -2.42
N ALA A 101 -6.69 -8.86 -2.49
CA ALA A 101 -5.69 -9.18 -3.50
C ALA A 101 -6.28 -9.07 -4.91
N ILE A 102 -7.49 -9.60 -5.13
CA ILE A 102 -8.19 -9.50 -6.42
C ILE A 102 -8.62 -8.06 -6.70
N ALA A 103 -9.18 -7.36 -5.71
CA ALA A 103 -9.66 -5.98 -5.88
C ALA A 103 -8.51 -4.99 -6.12
N SER A 104 -7.29 -5.29 -5.66
CA SER A 104 -6.15 -4.39 -5.75
C SER A 104 -5.79 -3.99 -7.18
N THR A 105 -5.97 -4.88 -8.16
CA THR A 105 -5.68 -4.60 -9.57
C THR A 105 -6.63 -3.53 -10.10
N ILE A 106 -7.93 -3.73 -9.91
CA ILE A 106 -8.99 -2.82 -10.36
C ILE A 106 -8.85 -1.45 -9.68
N THR A 107 -8.65 -1.45 -8.36
CA THR A 107 -8.50 -0.21 -7.60
C THR A 107 -7.21 0.54 -7.97
N THR A 108 -6.13 -0.17 -8.31
CA THR A 108 -4.89 0.47 -8.77
C THR A 108 -5.10 1.19 -10.10
N ASP A 109 -5.76 0.55 -11.07
CA ASP A 109 -6.05 1.16 -12.37
C ASP A 109 -6.91 2.43 -12.21
N GLN A 110 -7.96 2.35 -11.39
CA GLN A 110 -8.83 3.49 -11.10
C GLN A 110 -8.09 4.61 -10.38
N PHE A 111 -7.23 4.26 -9.42
CA PHE A 111 -6.43 5.24 -8.69
C PHE A 111 -5.45 5.95 -9.62
N GLU A 112 -4.77 5.24 -10.52
CA GLU A 112 -3.85 5.85 -11.49
C GLU A 112 -4.57 6.86 -12.39
N ILE A 113 -5.73 6.50 -12.93
CA ILE A 113 -6.54 7.39 -13.78
C ILE A 113 -6.95 8.65 -13.01
N ASN A 114 -7.49 8.49 -11.80
CA ASN A 114 -7.95 9.61 -10.99
C ASN A 114 -6.79 10.50 -10.55
N ALA A 115 -5.68 9.90 -10.10
CA ALA A 115 -4.46 10.61 -9.75
C ALA A 115 -3.93 11.43 -10.93
N ARG A 116 -3.89 10.85 -12.13
CA ARG A 116 -3.47 11.55 -13.34
C ARG A 116 -4.37 12.73 -13.67
N ILE A 117 -5.69 12.57 -13.59
CA ILE A 117 -6.65 13.66 -13.82
C ILE A 117 -6.45 14.77 -12.80
N SER A 118 -6.37 14.45 -11.50
CA SER A 118 -6.15 15.45 -10.44
C SER A 118 -4.81 16.17 -10.57
N LEU A 119 -3.74 15.47 -10.97
CA LEU A 119 -2.44 16.08 -11.22
C LEU A 119 -2.48 17.00 -12.46
N MET A 120 -3.15 16.60 -13.53
CA MET A 120 -3.33 17.44 -14.73
C MET A 120 -4.15 18.71 -14.45
N GLU A 121 -5.07 18.67 -13.51
CA GLU A 121 -5.81 19.85 -13.08
C GLU A 121 -4.96 20.74 -12.16
N SER A 122 -4.34 20.13 -11.15
CA SER A 122 -3.56 20.83 -10.13
C SER A 122 -2.30 21.50 -10.68
N ILE A 123 -1.69 20.96 -11.73
CA ILE A 123 -0.48 21.53 -12.33
C ILE A 123 -0.72 22.91 -12.94
N LYS A 124 -1.97 23.23 -13.34
CA LYS A 124 -2.35 24.57 -13.83
C LYS A 124 -2.18 25.64 -12.75
N SER A 125 -2.31 25.25 -11.49
CA SER A 125 -2.17 26.10 -10.31
C SER A 125 -0.74 26.17 -9.77
N PHE A 126 0.22 25.51 -10.44
CA PHE A 126 1.61 25.42 -10.00
C PHE A 126 2.26 26.81 -9.81
N ASN A 127 2.14 27.71 -10.80
CA ASN A 127 2.67 29.08 -10.70
C ASN A 127 1.75 30.05 -9.95
N VAL A 128 0.55 29.62 -9.56
CA VAL A 128 -0.46 30.48 -8.92
C VAL A 128 -0.35 30.42 -7.40
N SER A 129 0.04 29.27 -6.85
CA SER A 129 0.04 29.04 -5.40
C SER A 129 1.30 28.32 -4.92
N VAL A 130 1.88 28.83 -3.84
CA VAL A 130 3.13 28.32 -3.25
C VAL A 130 2.95 26.88 -2.76
N ASN A 131 1.79 26.55 -2.18
CA ASN A 131 1.51 25.20 -1.67
C ASN A 131 1.53 24.15 -2.77
N TYR A 132 0.92 24.44 -3.93
CA TYR A 132 0.94 23.51 -5.07
C TYR A 132 2.35 23.38 -5.62
N MET A 133 3.08 24.50 -5.74
CA MET A 133 4.48 24.50 -6.18
C MET A 133 5.36 23.61 -5.29
N GLU A 134 5.26 23.75 -3.96
CA GLU A 134 6.07 22.99 -3.01
C GLU A 134 5.74 21.49 -3.05
N GLU A 135 4.46 21.11 -3.09
CA GLU A 135 4.07 19.71 -3.17
C GLU A 135 4.50 19.05 -4.49
N PHE A 136 4.35 19.73 -5.62
CA PHE A 136 4.84 19.23 -6.91
C PHE A 136 6.37 19.08 -6.92
N ASN A 137 7.10 20.05 -6.37
CA ASN A 137 8.56 19.99 -6.26
C ASN A 137 8.99 18.78 -5.41
N ARG A 138 8.34 18.54 -4.27
CA ARG A 138 8.62 17.37 -3.42
C ARG A 138 8.28 16.07 -4.12
N LEU A 139 7.14 16.00 -4.81
CA LEU A 139 6.73 14.82 -5.58
C LEU A 139 7.77 14.47 -6.65
N GLN A 140 8.19 15.46 -7.44
CA GLN A 140 9.15 15.29 -8.54
C GLN A 140 10.54 14.90 -8.05
N GLN A 141 11.00 15.50 -6.96
CA GLN A 141 12.29 15.15 -6.37
C GLN A 141 12.27 13.75 -5.76
N HIS A 142 11.13 13.33 -5.19
CA HIS A 142 11.01 12.02 -4.56
C HIS A 142 10.87 10.87 -5.57
N PHE A 143 10.12 11.08 -6.65
CA PHE A 143 9.84 10.06 -7.68
C PHE A 143 10.69 10.22 -8.95
N GLU A 144 11.59 11.21 -8.99
CA GLU A 144 12.44 11.51 -10.15
C GLU A 144 11.63 11.64 -11.46
N CYS A 145 10.50 12.34 -11.37
CA CYS A 145 9.54 12.52 -12.46
C CYS A 145 9.34 14.01 -12.77
N CYS A 146 8.67 14.32 -13.89
CA CYS A 146 8.37 15.70 -14.26
C CYS A 146 7.00 15.85 -14.94
N GLY A 147 6.17 16.73 -14.39
CA GLY A 147 4.80 16.98 -14.85
C GLY A 147 3.81 15.91 -14.38
N ALA A 148 2.57 16.01 -14.84
CA ALA A 148 1.51 15.05 -14.53
C ALA A 148 1.55 13.83 -15.47
N SER A 149 1.87 14.07 -16.74
CA SER A 149 2.08 13.07 -17.80
C SER A 149 3.40 13.30 -18.54
N SER A 150 3.84 14.55 -18.63
CA SER A 150 5.08 14.94 -19.30
C SER A 150 5.59 16.28 -18.80
N TYR A 151 6.88 16.54 -18.96
CA TYR A 151 7.45 17.87 -18.72
C TYR A 151 6.78 18.98 -19.55
N LEU A 152 6.16 18.61 -20.69
CA LEU A 152 5.41 19.51 -21.56
C LEU A 152 4.16 20.10 -20.88
N ASP A 153 3.71 19.49 -19.77
CA ASP A 153 2.55 19.99 -19.00
C ASP A 153 2.85 21.33 -18.33
N TYR A 154 4.13 21.66 -18.09
CA TYR A 154 4.56 22.97 -17.59
C TYR A 154 4.79 23.98 -18.73
N SER A 155 5.64 23.61 -19.68
CA SER A 155 6.02 24.46 -20.81
C SER A 155 6.69 23.61 -21.89
N ARG A 156 6.64 24.09 -23.14
CA ARG A 156 7.41 23.51 -24.25
C ARG A 156 8.90 23.87 -24.19
N ARG A 157 9.28 24.90 -23.44
CA ARG A 157 10.67 25.35 -23.32
C ARG A 157 11.31 24.79 -22.07
N VAL A 158 12.45 24.12 -22.24
CA VAL A 158 13.26 23.54 -21.15
C VAL A 158 13.72 24.60 -20.14
N SER A 159 13.87 25.87 -20.55
CA SER A 159 14.22 26.98 -19.66
C SER A 159 13.17 27.23 -18.57
N ASP A 160 11.89 26.98 -18.88
CA ASP A 160 10.76 27.40 -18.05
C ASP A 160 10.29 26.28 -17.09
N LEU A 161 11.01 25.14 -17.06
CA LEU A 161 10.72 24.01 -16.17
C LEU A 161 11.27 24.23 -14.75
N PRO A 162 10.59 23.67 -13.72
CA PRO A 162 11.08 23.65 -12.34
C PRO A 162 12.50 23.06 -12.25
N SER A 163 13.28 23.52 -11.27
CA SER A 163 14.63 22.97 -11.02
C SER A 163 14.58 21.49 -10.60
N THR A 164 13.49 21.06 -9.96
CA THR A 164 13.23 19.67 -9.56
C THR A 164 12.98 18.72 -10.73
N CYS A 165 12.70 19.25 -11.93
CA CYS A 165 12.48 18.46 -13.15
C CYS A 165 13.78 18.14 -13.92
N LYS A 166 14.94 18.63 -13.46
CA LYS A 166 16.20 18.59 -14.22
C LYS A 166 17.33 17.99 -13.41
N VAL A 167 18.16 17.18 -14.06
CA VAL A 167 19.46 16.76 -13.56
C VAL A 167 20.53 17.27 -14.54
N LYS A 168 21.23 18.33 -14.15
CA LYS A 168 22.16 19.07 -15.03
C LYS A 168 21.43 19.58 -16.29
N THR A 169 21.76 19.04 -17.48
CA THR A 169 21.14 19.36 -18.76
C THR A 169 20.05 18.37 -19.18
N LEU A 170 19.81 17.32 -18.38
CA LEU A 170 18.82 16.29 -18.67
C LEU A 170 17.50 16.62 -17.96
N VAL A 171 16.38 16.45 -18.66
CA VAL A 171 15.03 16.54 -18.10
C VAL A 171 14.54 15.13 -17.81
N TYR A 172 13.85 14.91 -16.70
CA TYR A 172 13.22 13.62 -16.45
C TYR A 172 12.27 13.28 -17.62
N ALA A 173 12.59 12.21 -18.33
CA ALA A 173 11.79 11.73 -19.43
C ALA A 173 10.48 11.13 -18.89
N ARG A 174 9.50 10.95 -19.77
CA ARG A 174 8.30 10.19 -19.47
C ARG A 174 8.72 8.80 -18.98
N LEU A 175 8.34 8.43 -17.75
CA LEU A 175 8.38 7.03 -17.32
C LEU A 175 7.43 6.27 -18.24
N ARG A 176 7.98 5.60 -19.25
CA ARG A 176 7.25 4.63 -20.04
C ARG A 176 7.11 3.42 -19.13
N SER A 177 6.00 3.35 -18.39
CA SER A 177 5.63 2.11 -17.69
C SER A 177 5.62 1.01 -18.76
N GLY A 178 6.59 0.11 -18.67
CA GLY A 178 6.76 -0.98 -19.60
C GLY A 178 5.67 -2.01 -19.35
N ASN A 179 4.55 -1.89 -20.07
CA ASN A 179 3.73 -3.06 -20.36
C ASN A 179 4.47 -3.89 -21.40
N ASN A 180 5.09 -4.98 -20.93
CA ASN A 180 5.16 -6.23 -21.69
C ASN A 180 4.05 -7.13 -21.17
#